data_AF-B0CWS8-F1
#
_entry.id   AF-B0CWS8-F1
#
_cell.length_a   1.000
_cell.length_b   1.000
_cell.length_c   1.000
_cell.angle_alpha   90.00
_cell.angle_beta   90.00
_cell.angle_gamma   90.00
#
_symmetry.space_group_name_H-M   'P 1'
#
loop_
_entity.id
_entity.type
_entity.pdbx_description
1 polymer ?
#
loop_
_entity_poly.entity_id
_entity_poly.type
_entity_poly.pdbx_seq_one_letter_code
_entity_poly.pdbx_strand_id
1 'polypeptide(L)'
;MVVNNVDAEGLQKLANGSNFKAKDVAACNEHEELTLLSGIVQPESSTHSGQKTVTKTKSAPLTDMEQEMPISSLPPKMLTEIFVLCCQPKYNTIGGVDSQEICHLRLAAVCKAWRDLAWTMSRLWSVITLVNPNPHALHLEGILASWIERAGNKPLSIHYEGQNNGLLARLIQETPKWINVSILLPSESLSVIKKCKYFPLLEHLFLCGQAGIGSNPDGLEDFDIFNCSSLPNISRLHVPRYLHCFEVNLMWSQLRTFSTMTVGHKHLRDILRLAEFLEVFNANSFMPDTDGIILQTVHHSYL
;
A
#
# COMPACT_ATOMS: atom_id res chain seq x y z
N MET A 1 16.37 -21.77 -9.66
CA MET A 1 15.67 -20.50 -9.88
C MET A 1 14.44 -20.78 -10.72
N VAL A 2 13.25 -20.65 -10.15
CA VAL A 2 12.00 -20.89 -10.88
C VAL A 2 11.60 -19.56 -11.52
N VAL A 3 11.77 -19.46 -12.84
CA VAL A 3 11.22 -18.33 -13.61
C VAL A 3 9.72 -18.62 -13.75
N ASN A 4 8.92 -18.07 -12.83
CA ASN A 4 7.48 -18.16 -12.95
C ASN A 4 7.02 -17.17 -14.02
N ASN A 5 6.68 -17.69 -15.21
CA ASN A 5 5.87 -16.94 -16.15
C ASN A 5 4.49 -16.75 -15.51
N VAL A 6 4.27 -15.59 -14.90
CA VAL A 6 2.95 -15.17 -14.46
C VAL A 6 2.16 -14.82 -15.72
N ASP A 7 1.05 -15.51 -15.93
CA ASP A 7 0.18 -15.30 -17.08
C ASP A 7 -0.18 -13.81 -17.21
N ALA A 8 0.09 -13.21 -18.36
CA ALA A 8 -0.14 -11.79 -18.62
C ALA A 8 -1.61 -11.38 -18.36
N GLU A 9 -2.55 -12.33 -18.47
CA GLU A 9 -3.95 -12.16 -18.10
C GLU A 9 -4.18 -11.86 -16.62
N GLY A 10 -3.36 -12.38 -15.70
CA GLY A 10 -3.52 -12.16 -14.26
C GLY A 10 -3.19 -10.73 -13.83
N LEU A 11 -2.13 -10.16 -14.41
CA LEU A 11 -1.72 -8.77 -14.16
C LEU A 11 -2.57 -7.76 -14.96
N GLN A 12 -3.02 -8.13 -16.17
CA GLN A 12 -3.97 -7.32 -16.93
C GLN A 12 -5.37 -7.34 -16.29
N LYS A 13 -5.77 -8.41 -15.60
CA LYS A 13 -6.95 -8.44 -14.71
C LYS A 13 -6.74 -7.63 -13.43
N LEU A 14 -5.51 -7.47 -12.91
CA LEU A 14 -5.22 -6.52 -11.82
C LEU A 14 -5.24 -5.07 -12.29
N ALA A 15 -4.83 -4.77 -13.53
CA ALA A 15 -4.90 -3.44 -14.13
C ALA A 15 -6.32 -3.06 -14.61
N ASN A 16 -7.10 -4.03 -15.10
CA ASN A 16 -8.46 -3.82 -15.61
C ASN A 16 -9.56 -4.11 -14.58
N GLY A 17 -9.26 -4.88 -13.53
CA GLY A 17 -10.18 -5.26 -12.45
C GLY A 17 -10.32 -4.23 -11.34
N SER A 18 -9.48 -3.18 -11.32
CA SER A 18 -9.52 -2.08 -10.35
C SER A 18 -10.84 -1.30 -10.35
N ASN A 19 -11.68 -1.46 -11.37
CA ASN A 19 -12.96 -0.75 -11.48
C ASN A 19 -14.09 -1.33 -10.60
N PHE A 20 -14.00 -2.57 -10.11
CA PHE A 20 -15.13 -3.23 -9.44
C PHE A 20 -15.08 -3.22 -7.90
N LYS A 21 -14.00 -2.72 -7.27
CA LYS A 21 -13.88 -2.64 -5.79
C LYS A 21 -13.28 -1.34 -5.24
N ALA A 22 -12.74 -0.45 -6.07
CA ALA A 22 -12.24 0.86 -5.62
C ALA A 22 -13.34 1.72 -4.97
N LYS A 23 -14.62 1.48 -5.29
CA LYS A 23 -15.76 2.20 -4.70
C LYS A 23 -15.87 2.01 -3.19
N ASP A 24 -15.58 0.83 -2.66
CA ASP A 24 -15.77 0.55 -1.22
C ASP A 24 -14.64 1.13 -0.36
N VAL A 25 -13.41 1.18 -0.89
CA VAL A 25 -12.25 1.78 -0.21
C VAL A 25 -12.28 3.31 -0.32
N ALA A 26 -12.65 3.85 -1.49
CA ALA A 26 -12.85 5.29 -1.67
C ALA A 26 -14.03 5.83 -0.83
N ALA A 27 -15.10 5.04 -0.66
CA ALA A 27 -16.23 5.40 0.19
C ALA A 27 -15.85 5.55 1.68
N CYS A 28 -14.90 4.73 2.18
CA CYS A 28 -14.39 4.87 3.55
C CYS A 28 -13.55 6.13 3.77
N ASN A 29 -12.94 6.71 2.72
CA ASN A 29 -12.02 7.83 2.85
C ASN A 29 -12.70 9.22 2.89
N GLU A 30 -13.93 9.37 2.41
CA GLU A 30 -14.55 10.71 2.36
C GLU A 30 -15.79 10.84 3.27
N HIS A 31 -16.74 9.92 3.16
CA HIS A 31 -18.07 10.12 3.78
C HIS A 31 -18.14 9.63 5.23
N GLU A 32 -17.49 8.51 5.55
CA GLU A 32 -17.34 8.05 6.95
C GLU A 32 -16.41 8.97 7.73
N GLU A 33 -15.36 9.50 7.10
CA GLU A 33 -14.34 10.29 7.79
C GLU A 33 -14.81 11.71 8.16
N LEU A 34 -15.54 12.40 7.29
CA LEU A 34 -16.18 13.69 7.65
C LEU A 34 -17.21 13.52 8.77
N THR A 35 -17.86 12.35 8.85
CA THR A 35 -18.79 12.02 9.94
C THR A 35 -18.04 11.72 11.25
N LEU A 36 -16.86 11.09 11.17
CA LEU A 36 -16.01 10.80 12.34
C LEU A 36 -15.31 12.06 12.89
N LEU A 37 -14.89 12.98 12.02
CA LEU A 37 -14.20 14.22 12.41
C LEU A 37 -15.16 15.32 12.89
N SER A 38 -16.39 15.38 12.36
CA SER A 38 -17.42 16.35 12.82
C SER A 38 -17.93 16.06 14.25
N GLY A 39 -17.73 14.85 14.77
CA GLY A 39 -18.07 14.50 16.15
C GLY A 39 -17.13 15.06 17.24
N ILE A 40 -16.10 15.83 16.87
CA ILE A 40 -15.05 16.30 17.81
C ILE A 40 -15.42 17.62 18.51
N VAL A 41 -16.49 18.33 18.11
CA VAL A 41 -16.91 19.58 18.79
C VAL A 41 -18.43 19.69 18.85
N GLN A 42 -19.08 19.06 19.84
CA GLN A 42 -20.27 19.62 20.49
C GLN A 42 -20.35 19.19 21.97
N PRO A 43 -20.55 20.11 22.93
CA PRO A 43 -20.98 19.78 24.28
C PRO A 43 -22.48 19.49 24.26
N GLU A 44 -22.87 18.24 24.51
CA GLU A 44 -24.28 17.86 24.64
C GLU A 44 -24.87 18.46 25.92
N SER A 45 -25.79 19.42 25.75
CA SER A 45 -26.73 19.86 26.76
C SER A 45 -27.95 18.94 26.76
N SER A 46 -28.24 18.42 27.94
CA SER A 46 -29.35 17.53 28.28
C SER A 46 -30.72 18.20 28.21
N THR A 47 -31.76 17.53 27.68
CA THR A 47 -33.11 17.50 28.31
C THR A 47 -34.11 16.51 27.68
N HIS A 48 -34.83 15.80 28.57
CA HIS A 48 -36.17 15.15 28.44
C HIS A 48 -36.31 13.93 27.52
N SER A 49 -37.18 12.93 27.74
CA SER A 49 -38.10 12.44 28.79
C SER A 49 -39.11 11.60 28.00
N GLY A 50 -39.34 10.33 28.36
CA GLY A 50 -40.32 9.50 27.68
C GLY A 50 -40.34 8.05 28.15
N GLN A 51 -41.03 7.81 29.27
CA GLN A 51 -41.38 6.45 29.71
C GLN A 51 -42.41 5.82 28.77
N LYS A 52 -42.17 4.58 28.34
CA LYS A 52 -43.23 3.66 27.91
C LYS A 52 -43.01 2.29 28.52
N THR A 53 -44.01 1.88 29.29
CA THR A 53 -44.25 0.55 29.85
C THR A 53 -44.73 -0.40 28.76
N VAL A 54 -44.10 -1.57 28.61
CA VAL A 54 -44.64 -2.70 27.86
C VAL A 54 -44.39 -4.01 28.62
N THR A 55 -45.39 -4.87 28.53
CA THR A 55 -45.78 -6.01 29.34
C THR A 55 -44.86 -7.23 29.30
N LYS A 56 -44.88 -7.94 30.43
CA LYS A 56 -44.13 -9.13 30.82
C LYS A 56 -44.82 -10.40 30.31
N THR A 57 -44.21 -11.15 29.41
CA THR A 57 -44.64 -12.50 29.04
C THR A 57 -43.58 -13.50 29.48
N LYS A 58 -43.96 -14.39 30.41
CA LYS A 58 -43.17 -15.50 30.93
C LYS A 58 -43.31 -16.71 29.99
N SER A 59 -42.20 -17.21 29.46
CA SER A 59 -42.06 -18.61 29.09
C SER A 59 -40.59 -19.03 29.20
N ALA A 60 -40.39 -20.23 29.74
CA ALA A 60 -39.14 -21.01 29.76
C ALA A 60 -39.57 -22.48 29.55
N PRO A 61 -38.68 -23.46 29.25
CA PRO A 61 -37.22 -23.39 29.19
C PRO A 61 -36.56 -24.21 28.03
N LEU A 62 -35.23 -24.09 27.92
CA LEU A 62 -34.25 -25.01 27.31
C LEU A 62 -34.21 -25.14 25.77
N THR A 63 -33.35 -24.33 25.16
CA THR A 63 -32.50 -24.72 24.04
C THR A 63 -31.09 -24.22 24.37
N ASP A 64 -30.08 -25.08 24.24
CA ASP A 64 -28.67 -24.79 24.46
C ASP A 64 -28.31 -23.43 23.88
N MET A 65 -28.20 -22.44 24.77
CA MET A 65 -27.73 -21.11 24.41
C MET A 65 -26.25 -21.26 24.17
N GLU A 66 -25.88 -21.41 22.90
CA GLU A 66 -24.63 -20.89 22.38
C GLU A 66 -24.60 -19.42 22.80
N GLN A 67 -24.08 -19.18 24.00
CA GLN A 67 -24.11 -17.88 24.64
C GLN A 67 -23.02 -17.10 23.92
N GLU A 68 -23.39 -16.50 22.79
CA GLU A 68 -22.49 -15.68 21.99
C GLU A 68 -21.90 -14.61 22.92
N MET A 69 -20.64 -14.77 23.28
CA MET A 69 -19.94 -13.77 24.08
C MET A 69 -19.82 -12.53 23.20
N PRO A 70 -20.45 -11.40 23.57
CA PRO A 70 -20.37 -10.21 22.77
C PRO A 70 -18.91 -9.77 22.68
N ILE A 71 -18.49 -9.27 21.52
CA ILE A 71 -17.08 -8.86 21.29
C ILE A 71 -16.61 -7.77 22.27
N SER A 72 -17.53 -7.04 22.87
CA SER A 72 -17.27 -6.07 23.95
C SER A 72 -16.80 -6.68 25.26
N SER A 73 -16.93 -8.00 25.43
CA SER A 73 -16.39 -8.75 26.58
C SER A 73 -14.90 -9.06 26.45
N LEU A 74 -14.31 -8.87 25.25
CA LEU A 74 -12.89 -9.09 25.05
C LEU A 74 -12.06 -8.04 25.80
N PRO A 75 -10.97 -8.44 26.47
CA PRO A 75 -10.02 -7.50 27.04
C PRO A 75 -9.50 -6.53 25.98
N PRO A 76 -9.23 -5.25 26.31
CA PRO A 76 -8.70 -4.26 25.37
C PRO A 76 -7.46 -4.75 24.62
N LYS A 77 -6.58 -5.50 25.30
CA LYS A 77 -5.38 -6.09 24.68
C LYS A 77 -5.73 -7.02 23.50
N MET A 78 -6.73 -7.89 23.65
CA MET A 78 -7.14 -8.79 22.56
C MET A 78 -7.73 -8.02 21.40
N LEU A 79 -8.54 -6.98 21.68
CA LEU A 79 -9.05 -6.08 20.64
C LEU A 79 -7.92 -5.36 19.90
N THR A 80 -6.88 -4.91 20.60
CA THR A 80 -5.72 -4.28 19.95
C THR A 80 -4.98 -5.23 19.02
N GLU A 81 -4.82 -6.50 19.41
CA GLU A 81 -4.18 -7.52 18.58
C GLU A 81 -5.03 -7.83 17.35
N ILE A 82 -6.35 -7.95 17.50
CA ILE A 82 -7.29 -8.14 16.39
C ILE A 82 -7.21 -6.94 15.43
N PHE A 83 -7.23 -5.70 15.92
CA PHE A 83 -7.16 -4.52 15.07
C PHE A 83 -5.89 -4.49 14.24
N VAL A 84 -4.75 -4.79 14.88
CA VAL A 84 -3.45 -4.85 14.20
C VAL A 84 -3.45 -5.94 13.13
N LEU A 85 -4.03 -7.11 13.37
CA LEU A 85 -4.11 -8.18 12.39
C LEU A 85 -5.05 -7.85 11.22
N CYS A 86 -6.16 -7.18 11.49
CA CYS A 86 -7.15 -6.78 10.48
C CYS A 86 -6.65 -5.64 9.55
N CYS A 87 -5.80 -4.75 10.07
CA CYS A 87 -5.25 -3.62 9.35
C CYS A 87 -3.82 -3.85 8.83
N GLN A 88 -3.26 -5.04 9.02
CA GLN A 88 -1.90 -5.34 8.58
C GLN A 88 -1.84 -5.49 7.06
N PRO A 89 -0.93 -4.77 6.39
CA PRO A 89 -0.84 -4.86 4.96
C PRO A 89 -0.34 -6.24 4.50
N LYS A 90 -1.14 -6.89 3.65
CA LYS A 90 -0.80 -8.12 2.96
C LYS A 90 -0.18 -7.75 1.63
N TYR A 91 1.14 -7.75 1.62
CA TYR A 91 1.90 -7.60 0.39
C TYR A 91 1.90 -8.92 -0.36
N ASN A 92 1.49 -8.90 -1.62
CA ASN A 92 1.65 -10.04 -2.51
C ASN A 92 3.14 -10.27 -2.82
N THR A 93 3.42 -11.37 -3.52
CA THR A 93 4.81 -11.78 -3.87
C THR A 93 5.56 -10.74 -4.69
N ILE A 94 4.87 -9.82 -5.35
CA ILE A 94 5.43 -8.78 -6.21
C ILE A 94 5.52 -7.43 -5.45
N GLY A 95 5.04 -7.37 -4.21
CA GLY A 95 5.09 -6.17 -3.35
C GLY A 95 3.89 -5.22 -3.51
N GLY A 96 2.87 -5.59 -4.30
CA GLY A 96 1.59 -4.88 -4.31
C GLY A 96 0.77 -5.20 -3.05
N VAL A 97 -0.10 -4.28 -2.63
CA VAL A 97 -1.01 -4.48 -1.48
C VAL A 97 -2.28 -5.17 -1.95
N ASP A 98 -2.68 -6.24 -1.27
CA ASP A 98 -3.93 -6.94 -1.56
C ASP A 98 -5.13 -6.13 -1.07
N SER A 99 -6.14 -5.97 -1.95
CA SER A 99 -7.34 -5.14 -1.73
C SER A 99 -8.28 -5.55 -0.57
N GLN A 100 -7.92 -6.51 0.26
CA GLN A 100 -8.80 -7.11 1.27
C GLN A 100 -8.67 -6.50 2.68
N GLU A 101 -7.86 -5.46 2.86
CA GLU A 101 -7.60 -4.93 4.19
C GLU A 101 -8.74 -4.05 4.71
N ILE A 102 -9.01 -4.21 6.01
CA ILE A 102 -9.96 -3.35 6.71
C ILE A 102 -9.22 -2.07 7.04
N CYS A 103 -9.65 -0.95 6.45
CA CYS A 103 -9.15 0.37 6.82
C CYS A 103 -9.38 0.61 8.33
N HIS A 104 -8.37 1.14 9.04
CA HIS A 104 -8.46 1.41 10.48
C HIS A 104 -9.64 2.32 10.83
N LEU A 105 -10.08 3.18 9.90
CA LEU A 105 -11.29 3.99 10.05
C LEU A 105 -12.56 3.16 10.17
N ARG A 106 -12.67 2.03 9.44
CA ARG A 106 -13.82 1.12 9.53
C ARG A 106 -13.92 0.48 10.91
N LEU A 107 -12.77 0.13 11.52
CA LEU A 107 -12.75 -0.35 12.90
C LEU A 107 -13.20 0.75 13.87
N ALA A 108 -12.72 1.98 13.67
CA ALA A 108 -13.09 3.13 14.49
C ALA A 108 -14.57 3.56 14.31
N ALA A 109 -15.24 3.13 13.24
CA ALA A 109 -16.65 3.41 12.99
C ALA A 109 -17.62 2.48 13.77
N VAL A 110 -17.15 1.33 14.28
CA VAL A 110 -18.02 0.31 14.90
C VAL A 110 -18.74 0.83 16.15
N CYS A 111 -18.00 1.36 17.13
CA CYS A 111 -18.56 1.97 18.33
C CYS A 111 -17.57 2.94 18.97
N LYS A 112 -18.02 3.74 19.95
CA LYS A 112 -17.16 4.70 20.66
C LYS A 112 -15.93 4.04 21.29
N ALA A 113 -16.10 2.90 21.95
CA ALA A 113 -14.98 2.20 22.59
C ALA A 113 -13.91 1.73 21.59
N TRP A 114 -14.33 1.26 20.41
CA TRP A 114 -13.41 0.86 19.34
C TRP A 114 -12.69 2.06 18.73
N ARG A 115 -13.39 3.18 18.57
CA ARG A 115 -12.81 4.45 18.13
C ARG A 115 -11.75 4.94 19.10
N ASP A 116 -12.10 5.07 20.38
CA ASP A 116 -11.20 5.58 21.41
C ASP A 116 -9.94 4.70 21.50
N LEU A 117 -10.12 3.38 21.42
CA LEU A 117 -9.01 2.44 21.37
C LEU A 117 -8.14 2.65 20.12
N ALA A 118 -8.71 2.62 18.92
CA ALA A 118 -7.96 2.79 17.67
C ALA A 118 -7.20 4.14 17.61
N TRP A 119 -7.80 5.20 18.15
CA TRP A 119 -7.22 6.55 18.18
C TRP A 119 -5.90 6.61 18.95
N THR A 120 -5.76 5.78 19.97
CA THR A 120 -4.56 5.73 20.84
C THR A 120 -3.46 4.79 20.31
N MET A 121 -3.78 3.98 19.29
CA MET A 121 -2.89 2.94 18.78
C MET A 121 -2.03 3.44 17.62
N SER A 122 -0.88 4.06 17.92
CA SER A 122 0.08 4.55 16.91
C SER A 122 0.42 3.53 15.79
N ARG A 123 0.47 2.23 16.12
CA ARG A 123 0.74 1.15 15.16
C ARG A 123 -0.34 1.00 14.08
N LEU A 124 -1.60 1.36 14.34
CA LEU A 124 -2.64 1.33 13.30
C LEU A 124 -2.45 2.46 12.29
N TRP A 125 -2.04 3.62 12.78
CA TRP A 125 -1.79 4.81 11.96
C TRP A 125 -0.47 4.76 11.20
N SER A 126 0.40 3.79 11.51
CA SER A 126 1.64 3.56 10.77
C SER A 126 1.43 2.81 9.44
N VAL A 127 0.19 2.46 9.12
CA VAL A 127 -0.22 1.91 7.81
C VAL A 127 -1.11 2.93 7.13
N ILE A 128 -0.64 3.48 6.01
CA ILE A 128 -1.32 4.54 5.26
C ILE A 128 -1.68 4.00 3.88
N THR A 129 -2.97 3.93 3.59
CA THR A 129 -3.49 3.45 2.30
C THR A 129 -4.36 4.54 1.68
N LEU A 130 -3.88 5.12 0.58
CA LEU A 130 -4.55 6.17 -0.18
C LEU A 130 -4.75 5.68 -1.61
N VAL A 131 -5.96 5.20 -1.93
CA VAL A 131 -6.30 4.68 -3.25
C VAL A 131 -7.24 5.64 -3.96
N ASN A 132 -6.79 6.14 -5.11
CA ASN A 132 -7.48 7.13 -5.94
C ASN A 132 -8.10 8.27 -5.14
N PRO A 133 -7.30 8.97 -4.29
CA PRO A 133 -7.82 10.06 -3.49
C PRO A 133 -8.42 11.13 -4.39
N ASN A 134 -9.62 11.58 -4.06
CA ASN A 134 -10.26 12.66 -4.77
C ASN A 134 -9.36 13.90 -4.73
N PRO A 135 -8.92 14.43 -5.88
CA PRO A 135 -8.01 15.57 -5.92
C PRO A 135 -8.66 16.85 -5.36
N HIS A 136 -9.99 16.90 -5.27
CA HIS A 136 -10.75 18.05 -4.79
C HIS A 136 -11.10 17.98 -3.29
N ALA A 137 -10.72 16.90 -2.59
CA ALA A 137 -10.92 16.79 -1.15
C ALA A 137 -9.96 17.72 -0.39
N LEU A 138 -10.39 18.97 -0.16
CA LEU A 138 -9.59 20.03 0.47
C LEU A 138 -9.04 19.66 1.86
N HIS A 139 -9.66 18.69 2.55
CA HIS A 139 -9.27 18.29 3.90
C HIS A 139 -8.29 17.12 3.94
N LEU A 140 -8.01 16.46 2.81
CA LEU A 140 -7.26 15.21 2.80
C LEU A 140 -5.80 15.39 3.23
N GLU A 141 -5.19 16.55 2.94
CA GLU A 141 -3.84 16.86 3.45
C GLU A 141 -3.81 16.98 4.97
N GLY A 142 -4.82 17.63 5.57
CA GLY A 142 -4.93 17.77 7.03
C GLY A 142 -5.21 16.43 7.71
N ILE A 143 -6.05 15.61 7.09
CA ILE A 143 -6.32 14.24 7.50
C ILE A 143 -5.03 13.41 7.51
N LEU A 144 -4.31 13.38 6.37
CA LEU A 144 -3.05 12.66 6.23
C LEU A 144 -2.01 13.15 7.26
N ALA A 145 -1.93 14.46 7.48
CA ALA A 145 -1.04 15.02 8.50
C ALA A 145 -1.39 14.50 9.90
N SER A 146 -2.68 14.39 10.23
CA SER A 146 -3.13 13.83 11.52
C SER A 146 -2.81 12.33 11.65
N TRP A 147 -2.89 11.56 10.55
CA TRP A 147 -2.54 10.13 10.57
C TRP A 147 -1.04 9.95 10.81
N ILE A 148 -0.20 10.74 10.12
CA ILE A 148 1.26 10.75 10.30
C ILE A 148 1.61 11.15 11.75
N GLU A 149 0.96 12.17 12.30
CA GLU A 149 1.17 12.60 13.68
C GLU A 149 0.87 11.48 14.68
N ARG A 150 -0.23 10.75 14.48
CA ARG A 150 -0.63 9.62 15.33
C ARG A 150 0.31 8.42 15.22
N ALA A 151 0.86 8.18 14.04
CA ALA A 151 1.90 7.17 13.86
C ALA A 151 3.16 7.52 14.66
N GLY A 152 3.40 8.82 14.89
CA GLY A 152 4.53 9.32 15.65
C GLY A 152 5.87 8.93 15.02
N ASN A 153 6.71 8.25 15.79
CA ASN A 153 8.03 7.78 15.36
C ASN A 153 8.03 6.32 14.86
N LYS A 154 6.87 5.72 14.60
CA LYS A 154 6.79 4.36 14.09
C LYS A 154 7.20 4.30 12.61
N PRO A 155 7.83 3.20 12.15
CA PRO A 155 8.05 2.96 10.73
C PRO A 155 6.73 2.94 9.95
N LEU A 156 6.69 3.56 8.79
CA LEU A 156 5.51 3.74 7.95
C LEU A 156 5.46 2.74 6.80
N SER A 157 4.33 2.06 6.70
CA SER A 157 3.96 1.24 5.56
C SER A 157 2.92 2.00 4.73
N ILE A 158 3.25 2.31 3.47
CA ILE A 158 2.49 3.24 2.63
C ILE A 158 2.06 2.53 1.35
N HIS A 159 0.78 2.63 1.03
CA HIS A 159 0.24 2.35 -0.29
C HIS A 159 -0.44 3.61 -0.82
N TYR A 160 0.09 4.14 -1.92
CA TYR A 160 -0.41 5.33 -2.56
C TYR A 160 -0.69 5.03 -4.03
N GLU A 161 -1.94 5.17 -4.44
CA GLU A 161 -2.38 5.13 -5.82
C GLU A 161 -3.12 6.43 -6.11
N GLY A 162 -2.57 7.31 -6.95
CA GLY A 162 -3.22 8.60 -7.20
C GLY A 162 -2.38 9.60 -7.98
N GLN A 163 -2.98 10.76 -8.24
CA GLN A 163 -2.39 11.85 -9.03
C GLN A 163 -2.16 13.13 -8.21
N ASN A 164 -2.50 13.12 -6.92
CA ASN A 164 -2.37 14.30 -6.06
C ASN A 164 -0.94 14.44 -5.54
N ASN A 165 -0.14 15.25 -6.24
CA ASN A 165 1.26 15.54 -5.89
C ASN A 165 1.43 16.19 -4.50
N GLY A 166 0.41 16.89 -3.97
CA GLY A 166 0.46 17.49 -2.63
C GLY A 166 0.52 16.43 -1.53
N LEU A 167 -0.35 15.42 -1.60
CA LEU A 167 -0.33 14.28 -0.69
C LEU A 167 0.98 13.50 -0.78
N LEU A 168 1.46 13.25 -2.00
CA LEU A 168 2.73 12.54 -2.21
C LEU A 168 3.91 13.34 -1.65
N ALA A 169 3.95 14.66 -1.89
CA ALA A 169 4.97 15.53 -1.34
C ALA A 169 4.98 15.51 0.19
N ARG A 170 3.80 15.44 0.83
CA ARG A 170 3.69 15.28 2.28
C ARG A 170 4.23 13.93 2.76
N LEU A 171 3.87 12.82 2.10
CA LEU A 171 4.39 11.49 2.43
C LEU A 171 5.92 11.41 2.33
N ILE A 172 6.49 12.07 1.33
CA ILE A 172 7.94 12.10 1.06
C ILE A 172 8.73 12.78 2.21
N GLN A 173 8.11 13.69 2.96
CA GLN A 173 8.74 14.29 4.15
C GLN A 173 9.01 13.24 5.24
N GLU A 174 8.32 12.10 5.20
CA GLU A 174 8.46 11.01 6.16
C GLU A 174 9.35 9.86 5.65
N THR A 175 10.11 10.06 4.57
CA THR A 175 11.01 9.04 3.99
C THR A 175 11.96 8.34 4.97
N PRO A 176 12.48 8.98 6.05
CA PRO A 176 13.27 8.28 7.05
C PRO A 176 12.52 7.17 7.80
N LYS A 177 11.18 7.22 7.82
CA LYS A 177 10.33 6.24 8.49
C LYS A 177 9.83 5.16 7.54
N TRP A 178 10.00 5.30 6.23
CA TRP A 178 9.43 4.36 5.26
C TRP A 178 10.06 2.96 5.40
N ILE A 179 9.22 1.94 5.55
CA ILE A 179 9.63 0.52 5.62
C ILE A 179 9.08 -0.31 4.46
N ASN A 180 7.79 -0.18 4.17
CA ASN A 180 7.12 -0.85 3.06
C ASN A 180 6.36 0.17 2.23
N VAL A 181 6.77 0.41 0.99
CA VAL A 181 6.19 1.49 0.19
C VAL A 181 5.78 0.97 -1.18
N SER A 182 4.52 1.19 -1.53
CA SER A 182 3.94 0.91 -2.83
C SER A 182 3.34 2.19 -3.39
N ILE A 183 3.89 2.70 -4.49
CA ILE A 183 3.45 3.94 -5.12
C ILE A 183 3.10 3.67 -6.58
N LEU A 184 1.84 3.95 -6.93
CA LEU A 184 1.27 3.86 -8.26
C LEU A 184 0.87 5.28 -8.68
N LEU A 185 1.56 5.85 -9.66
CA LEU A 185 1.32 7.23 -10.08
C LEU A 185 1.64 7.43 -11.56
N PRO A 186 1.12 8.49 -12.21
CA PRO A 186 1.52 8.83 -13.58
C PRO A 186 3.03 9.07 -13.67
N SER A 187 3.68 8.65 -14.76
CA SER A 187 5.14 8.70 -14.89
C SER A 187 5.75 10.08 -14.59
N GLU A 188 5.06 11.16 -14.95
CA GLU A 188 5.45 12.55 -14.67
C GLU A 188 5.60 12.87 -13.16
N SER A 189 4.83 12.21 -12.31
CA SER A 189 4.83 12.42 -10.85
C SER A 189 5.96 11.67 -10.14
N LEU A 190 6.66 10.74 -10.81
CA LEU A 190 7.83 10.03 -10.25
C LEU A 190 8.98 10.99 -9.93
N SER A 191 9.05 12.13 -10.61
CA SER A 191 10.05 13.17 -10.39
C SER A 191 10.09 13.71 -8.95
N VAL A 192 8.98 13.63 -8.20
CA VAL A 192 8.93 14.05 -6.79
C VAL A 192 9.76 13.11 -5.92
N ILE A 193 9.74 11.81 -6.22
CA ILE A 193 10.49 10.78 -5.47
C ILE A 193 11.99 10.90 -5.73
N LYS A 194 12.41 11.31 -6.93
CA LYS A 194 13.84 11.52 -7.28
C LYS A 194 14.56 12.50 -6.35
N LYS A 195 13.83 13.40 -5.69
CA LYS A 195 14.38 14.37 -4.74
C LYS A 195 14.84 13.73 -3.44
N CYS A 196 14.35 12.54 -3.13
CA CYS A 196 14.74 11.78 -1.96
C CYS A 196 16.09 11.11 -2.21
N LYS A 197 17.00 11.14 -1.25
CA LYS A 197 18.34 10.59 -1.41
C LYS A 197 18.67 9.43 -0.47
N TYR A 198 17.87 9.25 0.59
CA TYR A 198 18.18 8.28 1.63
C TYR A 198 16.92 7.71 2.27
N PHE A 199 16.87 6.38 2.39
CA PHE A 199 15.76 5.64 2.95
C PHE A 199 16.30 4.58 3.93
N PRO A 200 16.59 4.98 5.18
CA PRO A 200 17.32 4.15 6.14
C PRO A 200 16.58 2.87 6.53
N LEU A 201 15.24 2.88 6.55
CA LEU A 201 14.42 1.75 7.02
C LEU A 201 13.75 0.99 5.88
N LEU A 202 13.97 1.37 4.63
CA LEU A 202 13.18 0.86 3.51
C LEU A 202 13.61 -0.56 3.16
N GLU A 203 12.71 -1.51 3.43
CA GLU A 203 12.90 -2.92 3.13
C GLU A 203 12.19 -3.31 1.83
N HIS A 204 11.08 -2.62 1.52
CA HIS A 204 10.21 -2.94 0.40
C HIS A 204 9.81 -1.69 -0.37
N LEU A 205 10.11 -1.67 -1.66
CA LEU A 205 9.75 -0.57 -2.55
C LEU A 205 9.12 -1.11 -3.83
N PHE A 206 7.90 -0.69 -4.09
CA PHE A 206 7.16 -0.93 -5.32
C PHE A 206 6.85 0.42 -5.95
N LEU A 207 7.39 0.67 -7.13
CA LEU A 207 7.09 1.85 -7.94
C LEU A 207 6.47 1.38 -9.25
N CYS A 208 5.29 1.89 -9.57
CA CYS A 208 4.66 1.68 -10.87
C CYS A 208 4.26 3.03 -11.46
N GLY A 209 4.69 3.25 -12.70
CA GLY A 209 4.40 4.41 -13.51
C GLY A 209 3.25 4.07 -14.45
N GLN A 210 2.11 4.74 -14.28
CA GLN A 210 1.00 4.61 -15.22
C GLN A 210 1.33 5.43 -16.46
N ALA A 211 1.62 4.76 -17.57
CA ALA A 211 1.83 5.43 -18.84
C ALA A 211 0.51 6.05 -19.31
N GLY A 212 0.47 7.38 -19.39
CA GLY A 212 -0.59 8.06 -20.13
C GLY A 212 -0.52 7.68 -21.61
N ILE A 213 -1.67 7.64 -22.29
CA ILE A 213 -1.73 7.42 -23.74
C ILE A 213 -0.88 8.48 -24.43
N GLY A 214 0.21 8.07 -25.08
CA GLY A 214 1.12 8.97 -25.81
C GLY A 214 2.22 9.63 -24.97
N SER A 215 2.36 9.28 -23.68
CA SER A 215 3.51 9.72 -22.88
C SER A 215 4.76 8.93 -23.25
N ASN A 216 5.88 9.63 -23.45
CA ASN A 216 7.16 8.99 -23.70
C ASN A 216 7.60 8.28 -22.41
N PRO A 217 7.94 6.98 -22.45
CA PRO A 217 8.21 6.19 -21.25
C PRO A 217 9.51 6.56 -20.50
N ASP A 218 10.31 7.48 -21.02
CA ASP A 218 11.73 7.67 -20.67
C ASP A 218 12.01 8.54 -19.42
N GLY A 219 11.00 8.84 -18.59
CA GLY A 219 11.17 9.69 -17.40
C GLY A 219 12.02 9.08 -16.27
N LEU A 220 12.39 7.81 -16.37
CA LEU A 220 12.99 7.00 -15.29
C LEU A 220 14.50 6.81 -15.38
N GLU A 221 15.13 7.24 -16.47
CA GLU A 221 16.54 6.93 -16.76
C GLU A 221 17.49 7.49 -15.67
N ASP A 222 17.15 8.63 -15.05
CA ASP A 222 17.95 9.29 -14.00
C ASP A 222 17.49 9.00 -12.55
N PHE A 223 17.07 7.78 -12.22
CA PHE A 223 16.76 7.42 -10.83
C PHE A 223 18.00 6.98 -10.04
N ASP A 224 18.73 7.95 -9.48
CA ASP A 224 19.96 7.69 -8.69
C ASP A 224 19.71 7.01 -7.33
N ILE A 225 18.45 6.84 -6.92
CA ILE A 225 18.13 6.32 -5.58
C ILE A 225 18.42 4.82 -5.43
N PHE A 226 18.63 4.10 -6.54
CA PHE A 226 18.84 2.66 -6.54
C PHE A 226 20.32 2.30 -6.32
N ASN A 227 20.82 2.62 -5.12
CA ASN A 227 22.16 2.25 -4.70
C ASN A 227 22.18 1.88 -3.19
N CYS A 228 23.23 1.17 -2.73
CA CYS A 228 23.33 0.72 -1.33
C CYS A 228 23.37 1.86 -0.30
N SER A 229 23.95 2.99 -0.65
CA SER A 229 24.04 4.15 0.25
C SER A 229 22.66 4.77 0.47
N SER A 230 21.82 4.79 -0.56
CA SER A 230 20.45 5.30 -0.50
C SER A 230 19.46 4.29 0.10
N LEU A 231 19.67 2.99 -0.15
CA LEU A 231 18.76 1.89 0.21
C LEU A 231 19.52 0.78 0.98
N PRO A 232 19.98 1.02 2.21
CA PRO A 232 20.86 0.08 2.92
C PRO A 232 20.18 -1.20 3.40
N ASN A 233 18.84 -1.25 3.42
CA ASN A 233 18.08 -2.40 3.94
C ASN A 233 17.10 -2.99 2.92
N ILE A 234 17.20 -2.60 1.64
CA ILE A 234 16.23 -3.03 0.63
C ILE A 234 16.36 -4.53 0.35
N SER A 235 15.24 -5.23 0.43
CA SER A 235 15.15 -6.67 0.20
C SER A 235 14.14 -7.05 -0.88
N ARG A 236 13.07 -6.27 -1.07
CA ARG A 236 12.14 -6.42 -2.20
C ARG A 236 12.05 -5.13 -3.00
N LEU A 237 12.30 -5.20 -4.30
CA LEU A 237 12.28 -4.05 -5.18
C LEU A 237 11.47 -4.33 -6.44
N HIS A 238 10.47 -3.50 -6.71
CA HIS A 238 9.73 -3.47 -7.96
C HIS A 238 9.79 -2.07 -8.58
N VAL A 239 10.08 -2.03 -9.88
CA VAL A 239 10.35 -0.79 -10.62
C VAL A 239 9.57 -0.68 -11.93
N PRO A 240 9.23 0.54 -12.38
CA PRO A 240 8.20 0.75 -13.40
C PRO A 240 8.59 0.35 -14.81
N ARG A 241 9.88 0.41 -15.19
CA ARG A 241 10.45 0.09 -16.51
C ARG A 241 11.91 0.57 -16.53
N TYR A 242 12.71 -0.01 -17.44
CA TYR A 242 14.04 0.47 -17.87
C TYR A 242 14.89 1.11 -16.78
N LEU A 243 15.64 0.27 -16.07
CA LEU A 243 16.67 0.76 -15.18
C LEU A 243 18.02 0.68 -15.91
N HIS A 244 18.32 1.70 -16.72
CA HIS A 244 19.67 1.89 -17.23
C HIS A 244 20.68 2.16 -16.11
N CYS A 245 20.18 2.61 -14.95
CA CYS A 245 20.92 3.08 -13.79
C CYS A 245 21.39 2.00 -12.79
N PHE A 246 21.19 0.70 -13.06
CA PHE A 246 21.85 -0.34 -12.26
C PHE A 246 23.27 -0.55 -12.80
N GLU A 247 24.09 0.49 -12.67
CA GLU A 247 25.54 0.41 -12.86
C GLU A 247 26.11 -0.57 -11.84
N VAL A 248 26.09 -1.88 -12.12
CA VAL A 248 26.79 -2.99 -11.41
C VAL A 248 26.73 -2.91 -9.87
N ASN A 249 25.76 -2.18 -9.31
CA ASN A 249 25.87 -1.65 -7.96
C ASN A 249 25.58 -2.76 -6.94
N LEU A 250 26.27 -2.67 -5.81
CA LEU A 250 26.37 -3.65 -4.71
C LEU A 250 25.03 -4.11 -4.09
N MET A 251 23.89 -3.52 -4.47
CA MET A 251 22.59 -3.80 -3.85
C MET A 251 22.01 -5.17 -4.23
N TRP A 252 22.52 -5.79 -5.29
CA TRP A 252 22.11 -7.14 -5.68
C TRP A 252 22.37 -8.18 -4.58
N SER A 253 23.40 -7.95 -3.75
CA SER A 253 23.74 -8.83 -2.62
C SER A 253 22.73 -8.82 -1.46
N GLN A 254 21.79 -7.88 -1.42
CA GLN A 254 20.76 -7.82 -0.35
C GLN A 254 19.34 -8.08 -0.86
N LEU A 255 19.13 -8.03 -2.18
CA LEU A 255 17.82 -8.25 -2.78
C LEU A 255 17.43 -9.73 -2.76
N ARG A 256 16.25 -10.01 -2.19
CA ARG A 256 15.58 -11.31 -2.23
C ARG A 256 14.50 -11.38 -3.28
N THR A 257 13.83 -10.25 -3.55
CA THR A 257 12.82 -10.16 -4.60
C THR A 257 13.11 -8.97 -5.49
N PHE A 258 13.16 -9.23 -6.80
CA PHE A 258 13.27 -8.19 -7.80
C PHE A 258 12.23 -8.39 -8.88
N SER A 259 11.53 -7.32 -9.23
CA SER A 259 10.54 -7.33 -10.29
C SER A 259 10.63 -6.08 -11.16
N THR A 260 10.53 -6.25 -12.46
CA THR A 260 10.55 -5.14 -13.43
C THR A 260 9.58 -5.42 -14.56
N MET A 261 9.04 -4.37 -15.17
CA MET A 261 8.22 -4.54 -16.37
C MET A 261 9.03 -4.95 -17.59
N THR A 262 10.23 -4.40 -17.76
CA THR A 262 11.11 -4.68 -18.90
C THR A 262 12.55 -4.85 -18.44
N VAL A 263 13.26 -5.81 -19.03
CA VAL A 263 14.70 -6.00 -18.81
C VAL A 263 15.41 -6.30 -20.13
N GLY A 264 16.56 -5.66 -20.34
CA GLY A 264 17.45 -5.97 -21.48
C GLY A 264 18.29 -7.22 -21.20
N HIS A 265 18.64 -7.98 -22.23
CA HIS A 265 19.38 -9.24 -22.09
C HIS A 265 20.72 -9.10 -21.35
N LYS A 266 21.49 -8.04 -21.64
CA LYS A 266 22.78 -7.77 -20.96
C LYS A 266 22.56 -7.58 -19.46
N HIS A 267 21.63 -6.71 -19.07
CA HIS A 267 21.30 -6.45 -17.67
C HIS A 267 20.79 -7.70 -16.95
N LEU A 268 19.95 -8.52 -17.59
CA LEU A 268 19.47 -9.77 -16.99
C LEU A 268 20.63 -10.66 -16.54
N ARG A 269 21.64 -10.82 -17.39
CA ARG A 269 22.81 -11.65 -17.04
C ARG A 269 23.56 -11.09 -15.83
N ASP A 270 23.74 -9.78 -15.77
CA ASP A 270 24.44 -9.12 -14.66
C ASP A 270 23.65 -9.25 -13.36
N ILE A 271 22.32 -9.05 -13.41
CA ILE A 271 21.42 -9.27 -12.27
C ILE A 271 21.59 -10.69 -11.72
N LEU A 272 21.45 -11.70 -12.59
CA LEU A 272 21.55 -13.10 -12.18
C LEU A 272 22.93 -13.47 -11.65
N ARG A 273 23.99 -12.80 -12.12
CA ARG A 273 25.36 -13.01 -11.65
C ARG A 273 25.63 -12.36 -10.30
N LEU A 274 25.08 -11.17 -10.06
CA LEU A 274 25.38 -10.36 -8.87
C LEU A 274 24.41 -10.62 -7.71
N ALA A 275 23.21 -11.12 -7.99
CA ALA A 275 22.15 -11.29 -7.01
C ALA A 275 22.18 -12.68 -6.38
N GLU A 276 23.21 -12.96 -5.57
CA GLU A 276 23.44 -14.25 -4.92
C GLU A 276 22.26 -14.72 -4.04
N PHE A 277 21.55 -13.78 -3.43
CA PHE A 277 20.44 -14.05 -2.50
C PHE A 277 19.06 -13.88 -3.15
N LEU A 278 19.00 -13.74 -4.47
CA LEU A 278 17.73 -13.52 -5.16
C LEU A 278 16.88 -14.79 -5.17
N GLU A 279 15.76 -14.75 -4.46
CA GLU A 279 14.80 -15.84 -4.35
C GLU A 279 13.75 -15.75 -5.46
N VAL A 280 13.30 -14.53 -5.76
CA VAL A 280 12.21 -14.25 -6.71
C VAL A 280 12.66 -13.20 -7.71
N PHE A 281 12.58 -13.56 -8.98
CA PHE A 281 12.79 -12.66 -10.11
C PHE A 281 11.55 -12.67 -11.01
N ASN A 282 11.03 -11.49 -11.35
CA ASN A 282 9.91 -11.35 -12.27
C ASN A 282 10.21 -10.27 -13.32
N ALA A 283 10.03 -10.60 -14.58
CA ALA A 283 10.11 -9.65 -15.69
C ALA A 283 8.92 -9.85 -16.62
N ASN A 284 8.14 -8.79 -16.87
CA ASN A 284 6.97 -8.91 -17.75
C ASN A 284 7.35 -9.01 -19.23
N SER A 285 8.51 -8.49 -19.62
CA SER A 285 8.97 -8.49 -21.01
C SER A 285 10.50 -8.42 -21.09
N PHE A 286 11.05 -9.14 -22.06
CA PHE A 286 12.46 -9.10 -22.44
C PHE A 286 12.58 -8.31 -23.73
N MET A 287 13.40 -7.26 -23.73
CA MET A 287 13.70 -6.53 -24.95
C MET A 287 14.92 -7.17 -25.62
N PRO A 288 14.86 -7.47 -26.93
CA PRO A 288 16.03 -7.93 -27.66
C PRO A 288 17.11 -6.84 -27.60
N ASP A 289 18.38 -7.24 -27.50
CA ASP A 289 19.49 -6.28 -27.64
C ASP A 289 19.33 -5.60 -29.01
N THR A 290 19.06 -4.30 -29.01
CA THR A 290 18.91 -3.49 -30.24
C THR A 290 20.25 -3.24 -30.94
N ASP A 291 21.23 -4.13 -30.76
CA ASP A 291 22.44 -4.21 -31.59
C ASP A 291 22.06 -4.73 -33.00
N GLY A 292 21.17 -3.99 -33.69
CA GLY A 292 21.11 -3.94 -35.15
C GLY A 292 20.18 -4.89 -35.92
N ILE A 293 19.46 -5.85 -35.32
CA ILE A 293 18.57 -6.73 -36.09
C ILE A 293 17.18 -6.84 -35.45
N ILE A 294 16.20 -6.24 -36.12
CA ILE A 294 14.77 -6.39 -35.84
C ILE A 294 14.42 -7.88 -36.01
N LEU A 295 14.25 -8.61 -34.91
CA LEU A 295 13.67 -9.95 -34.93
C LEU A 295 12.30 -9.94 -34.25
N GLN A 296 11.39 -10.62 -34.93
CA GLN A 296 9.98 -10.78 -34.61
C GLN A 296 9.75 -11.17 -33.14
N THR A 297 8.66 -10.64 -32.58
CA THR A 297 8.13 -10.99 -31.27
C THR A 297 7.90 -12.50 -31.18
N VAL A 298 8.83 -13.24 -30.58
CA VAL A 298 8.63 -14.66 -30.32
C VAL A 298 7.89 -14.80 -29.00
N HIS A 299 6.63 -15.24 -29.08
CA HIS A 299 5.90 -15.75 -27.92
C HIS A 299 6.57 -17.06 -27.47
N HIS A 300 7.48 -16.96 -26.52
CA HIS A 300 8.00 -18.13 -25.84
C HIS A 300 7.16 -18.45 -24.60
N SER A 301 6.30 -19.45 -24.74
CA SER A 301 5.77 -20.22 -23.63
C SER A 301 6.84 -21.22 -23.20
N TYR A 302 7.41 -21.05 -22.00
CA TYR A 302 8.22 -22.08 -21.36
C TYR A 302 7.40 -22.71 -20.23
N LEU A 303 7.36 -24.06 -20.22
CA LEU A 303 6.90 -24.93 -19.15
C LEU A 303 7.94 -25.02 -18.03
#